data_AF-G9QND7-F1
#
_entry.id   AF-G9QND7-F1
#
_cell.length_a   1.000
_cell.length_b   1.000
_cell.length_c   1.000
_cell.angle_alpha   90.00
_cell.angle_beta   90.00
_cell.angle_gamma   90.00
#
_symmetry.space_group_name_H-M   'P 1'
#
loop_
_entity.id
_entity.type
_entity.pdbx_description
1 polymer ?
#
loop_
_entity_poly.entity_id
_entity_poly.type
_entity_poly.pdbx_seq_one_letter_code
_entity_poly.pdbx_strand_id
1 'polypeptide(L)' 'MTAFSACRPEVEAAGAIYVEKLIHVDGNLVSGHAWPDLPGFMKEFFALLNVKKEASV' A
#
# COMPACT_ATOMS: atom_id res chain seq x y z
N MET A 1 -6.49 4.43 -3.34
CA MET A 1 -5.77 4.21 -2.06
C MET A 1 -6.48 3.15 -1.25
N THR A 2 -5.76 2.25 -0.57
CA THR A 2 -6.34 1.40 0.48
C THR A 2 -5.82 1.82 1.86
N ALA A 3 -6.58 1.51 2.90
CA ALA A 3 -6.22 1.75 4.29
C ALA A 3 -7.04 0.81 5.18
N PHE A 4 -6.76 0.82 6.48
CA PHE A 4 -7.60 0.14 7.44
C PHE A 4 -9.07 0.56 7.28
N SER A 5 -10.01 -0.40 7.32
CA SER A 5 -11.41 -0.15 6.94
C SER A 5 -12.07 0.98 7.73
N ALA A 6 -11.68 1.17 9.00
CA ALA A 6 -12.20 2.26 9.82
C ALA A 6 -11.77 3.66 9.32
N CYS A 7 -10.68 3.75 8.54
CA CYS A 7 -10.16 4.99 7.98
C CYS A 7 -10.76 5.36 6.61
N ARG A 8 -11.71 4.55 6.10
CA ARG A 8 -12.37 4.82 4.81
C ARG A 8 -13.00 6.23 4.75
N PRO A 9 -13.74 6.71 5.77
CA PRO A 9 -14.34 8.04 5.73
C PRO A 9 -13.30 9.15 5.53
N GLU A 10 -12.13 9.03 6.18
CA GLU A 10 -11.04 10.00 6.09
C GLU A 10 -10.34 9.95 4.72
N VAL A 11 -10.16 8.75 4.16
CA VAL A 11 -9.62 8.57 2.80
C VAL A 11 -10.53 9.24 1.77
N GLU A 12 -11.83 8.99 1.86
CA GLU A 12 -12.82 9.60 0.96
C GLU A 12 -12.94 11.11 1.19
N ALA A 13 -12.90 11.58 2.44
CA ALA A 13 -12.92 13.01 2.79
C ALA A 13 -11.68 13.76 2.28
N ALA A 14 -10.52 13.10 2.20
CA ALA A 14 -9.32 13.63 1.58
C ALA A 14 -9.36 13.66 0.04
N GLY A 15 -10.46 13.18 -0.58
CA GLY A 15 -10.66 13.15 -2.03
C GLY A 15 -10.04 11.94 -2.73
N ALA A 16 -9.53 10.95 -1.98
CA ALA A 16 -9.03 9.72 -2.55
C ALA A 16 -10.15 8.69 -2.77
N ILE A 17 -10.02 7.86 -3.80
CA ILE A 17 -10.92 6.71 -4.01
C ILE A 17 -10.43 5.57 -3.10
N TYR A 18 -11.30 5.13 -2.18
CA TYR A 18 -11.04 3.96 -1.35
C TYR A 18 -11.14 2.67 -2.19
N VAL A 19 -10.06 1.89 -2.19
CA VAL A 19 -9.94 0.66 -2.98
C VAL A 19 -10.01 -0.53 -2.03
N GLU A 20 -11.00 -1.40 -2.23
CA GLU A 20 -11.20 -2.62 -1.43
C GLU A 20 -10.22 -3.73 -1.84
N LYS A 21 -8.93 -3.48 -1.60
CA LYS A 21 -7.81 -4.41 -1.80
C LYS A 21 -6.89 -4.36 -0.58
N LEU A 22 -6.23 -5.48 -0.29
CA LEU A 22 -5.26 -5.57 0.81
C LEU A 22 -4.04 -4.67 0.57
N ILE A 23 -3.54 -4.63 -0.66
CA ILE A 23 -2.43 -3.78 -1.08
C ILE A 23 -2.82 -3.09 -2.38
N HIS A 24 -2.48 -1.81 -2.48
CA HIS A 24 -2.74 -1.03 -3.68
C HIS A 24 -1.59 -0.06 -3.96
N VAL A 25 -1.09 -0.12 -5.19
CA VAL A 25 -0.05 0.76 -5.73
C VAL A 25 -0.71 1.73 -6.69
N ASP A 26 -0.45 3.03 -6.50
CA ASP A 26 -0.89 4.11 -7.38
C ASP A 26 0.30 5.04 -7.65
N GLY A 27 0.85 4.97 -8.86
CA GLY A 27 2.08 5.69 -9.23
C GLY A 27 3.24 5.37 -8.29
N ASN A 28 3.65 6.35 -7.48
CA ASN A 28 4.73 6.24 -6.50
C ASN A 28 4.25 5.98 -5.05
N LEU A 29 2.96 5.71 -4.85
CA LEU A 29 2.38 5.47 -3.53
C LEU A 29 1.97 4.00 -3.37
N VAL A 30 2.54 3.33 -2.38
CA VAL A 30 2.06 2.01 -1.90
C VAL A 30 1.19 2.25 -0.67
N SER A 31 0.03 1.60 -0.64
CA SER A 31 -0.92 1.65 0.48
C SER A 31 -1.34 0.23 0.86
N GLY A 32 -1.58 -0.02 2.15
CA GLY A 32 -1.91 -1.34 2.70
C GLY A 32 -3.07 -1.29 3.69
N HIS A 33 -3.80 -2.40 3.82
CA HIS A 33 -4.98 -2.50 4.69
C HIS A 33 -4.59 -2.65 6.16
N ALA A 34 -3.74 -3.63 6.50
CA ALA A 34 -3.28 -3.85 7.86
C ALA A 34 -1.90 -4.52 7.94
N TRP A 35 -1.40 -4.70 9.16
CA TRP A 35 -0.11 -5.34 9.46
C TRP A 35 0.07 -6.77 8.92
N PRO A 36 -0.97 -7.62 8.70
CA PRO A 36 -0.79 -8.93 8.07
C PRO A 36 -0.26 -8.83 6.63
N ASP A 37 -0.54 -7.72 5.95
CA ASP A 37 -0.19 -7.49 4.55
C ASP A 37 1.23 -6.91 4.36
N LEU A 38 1.96 -6.71 5.47
CA LEU A 38 3.29 -6.08 5.46
C LEU A 38 4.28 -6.75 4.50
N PRO A 39 4.36 -8.10 4.37
CA PRO A 39 5.25 -8.73 3.39
C PRO A 39 4.95 -8.32 1.94
N GLY A 40 3.66 -8.22 1.58
CA GLY A 40 3.27 -7.79 0.25
C GLY A 40 3.46 -6.28 0.05
N PHE A 41 3.17 -5.47 1.07
CA PHE A 41 3.46 -4.03 1.04
C PHE A 41 4.96 -3.77 0.80
N MET A 42 5.84 -4.44 1.53
CA MET A 42 7.29 -4.26 1.41
C MET A 42 7.80 -4.70 0.03
N LYS A 43 7.23 -5.76 -0.55
CA LYS A 43 7.54 -6.19 -1.92
C LYS A 43 7.24 -5.08 -2.94
N GLU A 44 6.04 -4.50 -2.89
CA GLU A 44 5.66 -3.42 -3.80
C GLU A 44 6.48 -2.14 -3.55
N PHE A 45 6.77 -1.83 -2.28
CA PHE A 45 7.61 -0.69 -1.91
C PHE A 45 9.03 -0.82 -2.46
N PHE A 46 9.66 -1.99 -2.33
CA PHE A 46 10.99 -2.24 -2.91
C PHE A 46 10.97 -2.21 -4.44
N ALA A 47 9.87 -2.61 -5.07
CA ALA A 47 9.70 -2.49 -6.51
C ALA A 47 9.72 -1.02 -6.96
N LEU A 48 9.06 -0.11 -6.23
CA LEU A 48 9.10 1.33 -6.52
C LEU A 48 10.49 1.94 -6.36
N LEU A 49 11.27 1.46 -5.39
CA LEU A 49 12.64 1.91 -5.15
C LEU A 49 13.65 1.33 -6.16
N ASN A 50 13.21 0.50 -7.12
CA ASN A 50 14.09 -0.24 -8.04
C ASN A 50 15.20 -1.02 -7.32
N VAL A 51 14.90 -1.57 -6.13
CA VAL A 51 15.87 -2.38 -5.39
C VAL A 51 16.17 -3.63 -6.20
N LYS A 52 17.42 -3.79 -6.62
CA LYS A 52 17.89 -5.02 -7.27
C LYS A 52 17.67 -6.19 -6.31
N LYS A 53 17.38 -7.37 -6.87
CA LYS A 53 17.02 -8.61 -6.18
C LYS A 53 18.15 -9.23 -5.31
N GLU A 54 19.09 -8.40 -4.86
CA GLU A 54 20.24 -8.71 -4.03
C GLU A 54 20.01 -8.36 -2.55
N ALA A 55 18.93 -7.64 -2.22
CA ALA A 55 18.55 -7.38 -0.84
C ALA A 55 18.03 -8.67 -0.18
N SER A 56 18.96 -9.48 0.33
CA SER A 56 18.69 -10.56 1.27
C SER A 56 18.42 -9.96 2.64
N VAL A 57 17.19 -10.11 3.14
CA VAL A 57 16.86 -9.96 4.56
C VAL A 57 16.46 -11.32 5.08
#